data_AF-A0AAI8TZX7-F1
#
_entry.id   AF-A0AAI8TZX7-F1
#
_cell.length_a   1.000
_cell.length_b   1.000
_cell.length_c   1.000
_cell.angle_alpha   90.00
_cell.angle_beta   90.00
_cell.angle_gamma   90.00
#
_symmetry.space_group_name_H-M   'P 1'
#
loop_
_entity.id
_entity.type
_entity.pdbx_description
1 polymer ?
#
loop_
_entity_poly.entity_id
_entity_poly.type
_entity_poly.pdbx_seq_one_letter_code
_entity_poly.pdbx_strand_id
1 'polypeptide(L)'
;MRALRNAGIPMQKLRRAADDLRQTQGAFVLARPVLFTDGIDLYLREHGDLYRIHDGQQPIEEVIRNYLSRVVLDDHEDPTAFCLPLDDGIQLVMDPLFNAGRPSLESTRTPAFAVLGALEAGEHPALIADDYSITIEEVAAIERHREWLAEVA
;
A
#
# COMPACT_ATOMS: atom_id res chain seq x y z
N MET A 1 -5.53 4.56 9.25
CA MET A 1 -4.45 5.40 9.85
C MET A 1 -3.13 4.65 10.02
N ARG A 2 -3.10 3.46 10.67
CA ARG A 2 -1.86 2.66 10.80
C ARG A 2 -1.24 2.29 9.44
N ALA A 3 -2.04 1.82 8.49
CA ALA A 3 -1.59 1.53 7.12
C ALA A 3 -0.90 2.73 6.45
N LEU A 4 -1.55 3.91 6.47
CA LEU A 4 -0.99 5.14 5.89
C LEU A 4 0.29 5.63 6.60
N ARG A 5 0.38 5.45 7.92
CA ARG A 5 1.61 5.74 8.66
C ARG A 5 2.74 4.79 8.28
N ASN A 6 2.43 3.50 8.16
CA ASN A 6 3.40 2.49 7.72
C ASN A 6 3.81 2.70 6.26
N ALA A 7 2.96 3.33 5.43
CA ALA A 7 3.31 3.80 4.09
C ALA A 7 4.19 5.07 4.08
N GLY A 8 4.71 5.52 5.24
CA GLY A 8 5.67 6.62 5.34
C GLY A 8 5.08 8.01 5.61
N ILE A 9 3.74 8.15 5.67
CA ILE A 9 3.14 9.49 5.80
C ILE A 9 3.29 10.05 7.22
N PRO A 10 3.80 11.29 7.38
CA PRO A 10 3.88 11.94 8.69
C PRO A 10 2.50 12.10 9.35
N MET A 11 2.38 11.71 10.63
CA MET A 11 1.11 11.77 11.39
C MET A 11 0.47 13.16 11.44
N GLN A 12 1.28 14.22 11.44
CA GLN A 12 0.77 15.60 11.42
C GLN A 12 0.07 15.92 10.09
N LYS A 13 0.61 15.43 8.98
CA LYS A 13 0.05 15.61 7.64
C LYS A 13 -1.25 14.83 7.47
N LEU A 14 -1.28 13.59 7.95
CA LEU A 14 -2.50 12.78 8.03
C LEU A 14 -3.62 13.48 8.80
N ARG A 15 -3.29 14.09 9.95
CA ARG A 15 -4.27 14.83 10.76
C ARG A 15 -4.82 16.04 10.02
N ARG A 16 -3.95 16.87 9.44
CA ARG A 16 -4.38 18.06 8.67
C ARG A 16 -5.31 17.68 7.52
N ALA A 17 -4.90 16.70 6.70
CA ALA A 17 -5.74 16.24 5.61
C ALA A 17 -7.08 15.68 6.10
N ALA A 18 -7.09 14.92 7.21
CA ALA A 18 -8.34 14.44 7.80
C ALA A 18 -9.25 15.60 8.24
N ASP A 19 -8.68 16.64 8.84
CA ASP A 19 -9.43 17.79 9.34
C ASP A 19 -9.95 18.69 8.21
N ASP A 20 -9.16 18.90 7.15
CA ASP A 20 -9.57 19.63 5.94
C ASP A 20 -10.72 18.91 5.24
N LEU A 21 -10.60 17.59 5.07
CA LEU A 21 -11.60 16.76 4.42
C LEU A 21 -12.88 16.59 5.25
N ARG A 22 -12.78 16.56 6.59
CA ARG A 22 -13.94 16.46 7.48
C ARG A 22 -14.89 17.64 7.34
N GLN A 23 -14.34 18.84 7.16
CA GLN A 23 -15.12 20.07 7.03
C GLN A 23 -15.96 20.10 5.74
N THR A 24 -15.50 19.42 4.70
CA THR A 24 -16.17 19.39 3.39
C THR A 24 -16.98 18.12 3.15
N GLN A 25 -16.63 16.98 3.76
CA GLN A 25 -17.17 15.66 3.37
C GLN A 25 -17.57 14.70 4.51
N GLY A 26 -17.53 15.11 5.79
CA GLY A 26 -18.10 14.33 6.91
C GLY A 26 -17.13 13.39 7.66
N ALA A 27 -17.63 12.31 8.27
CA ALA A 27 -16.81 11.35 9.03
C ALA A 27 -16.14 10.31 8.10
N PHE A 28 -15.02 9.72 8.54
CA PHE A 28 -14.26 8.68 7.80
C PHE A 28 -13.69 9.07 6.42
N VAL A 29 -13.43 10.36 6.14
CA VAL A 29 -12.99 10.77 4.80
C VAL A 29 -11.62 10.21 4.37
N LEU A 30 -10.74 9.85 5.30
CA LEU A 30 -9.50 9.13 4.96
C LEU A 30 -9.73 7.69 4.48
N ALA A 31 -10.95 7.17 4.63
CA ALA A 31 -11.40 5.87 4.18
C ALA A 31 -12.31 5.96 2.94
N ARG A 32 -12.54 7.17 2.40
CA ARG A 32 -13.37 7.36 1.21
C ARG A 32 -12.66 6.95 -0.10
N PRO A 33 -13.43 6.73 -1.19
CA PRO A 33 -13.07 5.84 -2.31
C PRO A 33 -11.82 6.10 -3.14
N VAL A 34 -11.13 7.22 -2.94
CA VAL A 34 -10.23 7.78 -3.94
C VAL A 34 -8.95 8.35 -3.34
N LEU A 35 -8.60 7.92 -2.13
CA LEU A 35 -7.40 8.35 -1.45
C LEU A 35 -6.17 7.55 -1.91
N PHE A 36 -5.25 8.24 -2.57
CA PHE A 36 -3.94 7.72 -2.96
C PHE A 36 -2.84 8.40 -2.15
N THR A 37 -1.69 7.74 -2.06
CA THR A 37 -0.49 8.31 -1.43
C THR A 37 0.76 7.77 -2.08
N ASP A 38 1.77 8.62 -2.25
CA ASP A 38 3.14 8.23 -2.62
C ASP A 38 4.06 8.09 -1.39
N GLY A 39 3.48 8.21 -0.19
CA GLY A 39 4.18 8.21 1.11
C GLY A 39 4.60 9.60 1.57
N ILE A 40 4.57 10.60 0.68
CA ILE A 40 4.86 12.00 0.97
C ILE A 40 3.56 12.78 1.05
N ASP A 41 2.77 12.74 -0.01
CA ASP A 41 1.55 13.51 -0.23
C ASP A 41 0.31 12.60 -0.26
N LEU A 42 -0.83 13.20 0.09
CA LEU A 42 -2.13 12.57 -0.06
C LEU A 42 -2.82 13.14 -1.30
N TYR A 43 -3.44 12.26 -2.06
CA TYR A 43 -4.12 12.60 -3.30
C TYR A 43 -5.55 12.08 -3.30
N LEU A 44 -6.43 12.78 -4.00
CA LEU A 44 -7.81 12.45 -4.23
C LEU A 44 -8.06 12.39 -5.74
N ARG A 45 -8.71 11.34 -6.23
CA ARG A 45 -9.17 11.30 -7.62
C ARG A 45 -10.60 11.84 -7.72
N GLU A 46 -10.79 12.86 -8.54
CA GLU A 46 -12.11 13.45 -8.83
C GLU A 46 -12.28 13.59 -10.34
N HIS A 47 -13.42 13.15 -10.88
CA HIS A 47 -13.73 13.24 -12.31
C HIS A 47 -12.66 12.63 -13.27
N GLY A 48 -11.90 11.64 -12.78
CA GLY A 48 -10.86 10.96 -13.55
C GLY A 48 -9.46 11.50 -13.30
N ASP A 49 -9.32 12.70 -12.75
CA ASP A 49 -8.03 13.35 -12.51
C ASP A 49 -7.59 13.20 -11.05
N LEU A 50 -6.29 13.07 -10.84
CA LEU A 50 -5.69 13.00 -9.52
C LEU A 50 -5.27 14.39 -9.03
N TYR A 51 -5.65 14.75 -7.80
CA TYR A 51 -5.35 16.04 -7.19
C TYR A 51 -4.72 15.83 -5.82
N ARG A 52 -3.70 16.62 -5.50
CA ARG A 52 -3.13 16.62 -4.16
C ARG A 52 -4.02 17.35 -3.17
N ILE A 53 -4.29 16.75 -2.01
CA ILE A 53 -5.30 17.25 -1.06
C ILE A 53 -4.92 18.60 -0.46
N HIS A 54 -3.63 18.86 -0.22
CA HIS A 54 -3.22 20.04 0.53
C HIS A 54 -3.28 21.36 -0.25
N ASP A 55 -3.13 21.32 -1.58
CA ASP A 55 -3.06 22.50 -2.44
C ASP A 55 -3.83 22.38 -3.76
N GLY A 56 -4.43 21.21 -4.04
CA GLY A 56 -5.17 20.95 -5.27
C GLY A 56 -4.29 20.74 -6.51
N GLN A 57 -2.97 20.62 -6.37
CA GLN A 57 -2.09 20.47 -7.54
C GLN A 57 -2.32 19.10 -8.22
N GLN A 58 -2.43 19.11 -9.54
CA GLN A 58 -2.40 17.89 -10.36
C GLN A 58 -0.95 17.43 -10.58
N PRO A 59 -0.57 16.21 -10.13
CA PRO A 59 0.70 15.62 -10.48
C PRO A 59 0.68 15.06 -11.91
N ILE A 60 1.87 14.79 -12.46
CA ILE A 60 1.99 14.00 -13.70
C ILE A 60 1.77 12.53 -13.31
N GLU A 61 0.56 12.02 -13.55
CA GLU A 61 0.13 10.71 -13.04
C GLU A 61 1.05 9.58 -13.51
N GLU A 62 1.52 9.61 -14.76
CA GLU A 62 2.44 8.60 -15.31
C GLU A 62 3.74 8.49 -14.53
N VAL A 63 4.21 9.58 -13.92
CA VAL A 63 5.45 9.61 -13.14
C VAL A 63 5.25 9.00 -11.76
N ILE A 64 4.10 9.25 -11.14
CA ILE A 64 3.85 8.85 -9.75
C ILE A 64 3.10 7.53 -9.61
N ARG A 65 2.46 7.03 -10.67
CA ARG A 65 1.58 5.85 -10.66
C ARG A 65 2.20 4.64 -9.97
N ASN A 66 3.48 4.38 -10.23
CA ASN A 66 4.19 3.23 -9.67
C ASN A 66 4.50 3.37 -8.17
N TYR A 67 4.33 4.56 -7.60
CA TYR A 67 4.54 4.84 -6.18
C TYR A 67 3.21 5.00 -5.42
N LEU A 68 2.08 5.07 -6.12
CA LEU A 68 0.78 5.29 -5.52
C LEU A 68 0.26 4.04 -4.81
N SER A 69 0.28 4.10 -3.49
CA SER A 69 -0.52 3.22 -2.63
C SER A 69 -1.96 3.69 -2.60
N ARG A 70 -2.91 2.76 -2.49
CA ARG A 70 -4.36 3.07 -2.49
C ARG A 70 -5.12 2.25 -1.46
N VAL A 71 -6.23 2.81 -0.99
CA VAL A 71 -7.24 2.07 -0.24
C VAL A 71 -8.06 1.23 -1.22
N VAL A 72 -8.31 -0.03 -0.88
CA VAL A 72 -9.24 -0.94 -1.57
C VAL A 72 -10.59 -0.85 -0.88
N LEU A 73 -11.66 -0.88 -1.68
CA LEU A 73 -13.04 -0.80 -1.19
C LEU A 73 -13.82 -2.05 -1.59
N ASP A 74 -14.90 -2.31 -0.87
CA ASP A 74 -15.94 -3.22 -1.33
C ASP A 74 -17.06 -2.51 -2.11
N ASP A 75 -18.08 -3.29 -2.50
CA ASP A 75 -19.26 -2.82 -3.22
C ASP A 75 -20.12 -1.82 -2.43
N HIS A 76 -19.88 -1.66 -1.12
CA HIS A 76 -20.56 -0.72 -0.24
C HIS A 76 -19.73 0.55 0.01
N GLU A 77 -18.62 0.73 -0.70
CA GLU A 77 -17.67 1.83 -0.55
C GLU A 77 -16.94 1.83 0.81
N ASP A 78 -16.94 0.69 1.52
CA ASP A 78 -16.24 0.54 2.78
C ASP A 78 -14.78 0.10 2.55
N PRO A 79 -13.80 0.64 3.30
CA PRO A 79 -12.38 0.30 3.15
C PRO A 79 -12.10 -1.13 3.62
N THR A 80 -11.62 -1.98 2.72
CA THR A 80 -11.33 -3.39 3.00
C THR A 80 -9.85 -3.67 3.14
N ALA A 81 -8.99 -3.03 2.34
CA ALA A 81 -7.56 -3.28 2.36
C ALA A 81 -6.74 -2.05 1.92
N PHE A 82 -5.42 -2.19 1.95
CA PHE A 82 -4.50 -1.17 1.46
C PHE A 82 -3.46 -1.78 0.54
N CYS A 83 -3.44 -1.37 -0.73
CA CYS A 83 -2.47 -1.80 -1.73
C CYS A 83 -1.20 -0.95 -1.62
N LEU A 84 -0.06 -1.62 -1.61
CA LEU A 84 1.29 -1.07 -1.56
C LEU A 84 2.02 -1.50 -2.84
N PRO A 85 2.44 -0.59 -3.72
CA PRO A 85 3.32 -0.97 -4.81
C PRO A 85 4.70 -1.35 -4.24
N LEU A 86 5.25 -2.47 -4.72
CA LEU A 86 6.57 -2.95 -4.33
C LEU A 86 7.59 -2.66 -5.43
N ASP A 87 7.30 -3.12 -6.65
CA ASP A 87 8.14 -2.96 -7.83
C ASP A 87 7.27 -3.03 -9.09
N ASP A 88 7.86 -2.89 -10.28
CA ASP A 88 7.17 -2.87 -11.59
C ASP A 88 6.08 -3.95 -11.74
N GLY A 89 4.83 -3.59 -11.42
CA GLY A 89 3.66 -4.47 -11.47
C GLY A 89 3.45 -5.40 -10.26
N ILE A 90 4.40 -5.46 -9.32
CA ILE A 90 4.31 -6.29 -8.10
C ILE A 90 3.76 -5.45 -6.96
N GLN A 91 2.69 -5.94 -6.33
CA GLN A 91 1.98 -5.22 -5.27
C GLN A 91 1.76 -6.12 -4.04
N LEU A 92 1.88 -5.51 -2.87
CA LEU A 92 1.48 -6.10 -1.61
C LEU A 92 0.15 -5.49 -1.16
N VAL A 93 -0.60 -6.23 -0.37
CA VAL A 93 -1.86 -5.82 0.23
C VAL A 93 -1.77 -6.00 1.74
N MET A 94 -2.23 -4.99 2.46
CA MET A 94 -2.54 -5.07 3.89
C MET A 94 -4.05 -5.19 4.05
N ASP A 95 -4.52 -6.43 4.18
CA ASP A 95 -5.93 -6.78 4.37
C ASP A 95 -6.13 -7.24 5.83
N PRO A 96 -6.91 -6.54 6.66
CA PRO A 96 -7.12 -6.90 8.06
C PRO A 96 -7.65 -8.31 8.29
N LEU A 97 -8.33 -8.91 7.30
CA LEU A 97 -8.90 -10.25 7.38
C LEU A 97 -7.87 -11.36 7.15
N PHE A 98 -6.69 -11.03 6.60
CA PHE A 98 -5.66 -12.00 6.25
C PHE A 98 -4.32 -11.62 6.89
N ASN A 99 -3.57 -12.62 7.35
CA ASN A 99 -2.23 -12.41 7.94
C ASN A 99 -2.17 -11.31 9.01
N ALA A 100 -3.27 -11.10 9.74
CA ALA A 100 -3.45 -10.03 10.73
C ALA A 100 -3.17 -8.62 10.19
N GLY A 101 -3.46 -8.36 8.90
CA GLY A 101 -3.21 -7.08 8.24
C GLY A 101 -1.76 -6.84 7.85
N ARG A 102 -0.89 -7.86 7.88
CA ARG A 102 0.50 -7.74 7.43
C ARG A 102 0.62 -7.74 5.90
N PRO A 103 1.63 -7.07 5.34
CA PRO A 103 1.86 -7.04 3.90
C PRO A 103 1.97 -8.45 3.31
N SER A 104 1.16 -8.73 2.31
CA SER A 104 1.07 -10.02 1.63
C SER A 104 0.89 -9.81 0.13
N LEU A 105 1.36 -10.74 -0.71
CA LEU A 105 1.10 -10.68 -2.14
C LEU A 105 -0.41 -10.79 -2.40
N GLU A 106 -0.93 -9.98 -3.32
CA GLU A 106 -2.38 -9.91 -3.58
C GLU A 106 -2.95 -11.25 -4.09
N SER A 107 -2.22 -11.86 -5.03
CA SER A 107 -2.61 -13.07 -5.76
C SER A 107 -2.67 -14.31 -4.88
N THR A 108 -1.64 -14.52 -4.04
CA THR A 108 -1.46 -15.76 -3.26
C THR A 108 -1.78 -15.59 -1.78
N ARG A 109 -1.90 -14.36 -1.29
CA ARG A 109 -1.92 -14.02 0.14
C ARG A 109 -0.69 -14.51 0.90
N THR A 110 0.40 -14.82 0.19
CA THR A 110 1.68 -15.18 0.81
C THR A 110 2.22 -13.96 1.55
N PRO A 111 2.45 -14.05 2.87
CA PRO A 111 2.94 -12.92 3.64
C PRO A 111 4.41 -12.67 3.36
N ALA A 112 4.78 -11.41 3.16
CA ALA A 112 6.16 -11.04 2.81
C ALA A 112 7.17 -11.47 3.89
N PHE A 113 6.77 -11.49 5.17
CA PHE A 113 7.64 -11.95 6.26
C PHE A 113 8.00 -13.43 6.18
N ALA A 114 7.15 -14.28 5.58
CA ALA A 114 7.44 -15.70 5.44
C ALA A 114 8.51 -15.92 4.35
N VAL A 115 8.39 -15.21 3.23
CA VAL A 115 9.39 -15.20 2.16
C VAL A 115 10.74 -14.69 2.68
N LEU A 116 10.74 -13.59 3.44
CA LEU A 116 11.96 -13.07 4.08
C LEU A 116 12.57 -14.08 5.07
N GLY A 117 11.75 -14.75 5.87
CA GLY A 117 12.21 -15.78 6.81
C GLY A 117 12.89 -16.96 6.12
N ALA A 118 12.34 -17.42 4.98
CA ALA A 118 12.93 -18.49 4.18
C ALA A 118 14.27 -18.07 3.54
N LEU A 119 14.34 -16.84 3.01
CA LEU A 119 15.59 -16.26 2.49
C LEU A 119 16.66 -16.16 3.60
N GLU A 120 16.27 -15.72 4.80
CA GLU A 120 17.17 -15.63 5.96
C GLU A 120 17.65 -17.00 6.47
N ALA A 121 16.83 -18.05 6.28
CA ALA A 121 17.23 -19.43 6.53
C ALA A 121 18.21 -19.99 5.47
N GLY A 122 18.47 -19.23 4.39
CA GLY A 122 19.36 -19.62 3.30
C GLY A 122 18.70 -20.53 2.26
N GLU A 123 17.37 -20.56 2.20
CA GLU A 123 16.65 -21.30 1.16
C GLU A 123 16.88 -20.68 -0.22
N HIS A 124 16.95 -21.53 -1.25
CA HIS A 124 17.20 -21.07 -2.61
C HIS A 124 15.95 -20.36 -3.17
N PRO A 125 16.06 -19.17 -3.78
CA PRO A 125 14.89 -18.39 -4.23
C PRO A 125 13.90 -19.15 -5.14
N ALA A 126 14.41 -20.04 -6.00
CA ALA A 126 13.56 -20.86 -6.86
C ALA A 126 12.71 -21.90 -6.10
N LEU A 127 13.19 -22.40 -4.95
CA LEU A 127 12.41 -23.30 -4.09
C LEU A 127 11.34 -22.53 -3.33
N ILE A 128 11.71 -21.35 -2.81
CA ILE A 128 10.75 -20.44 -2.14
C ILE A 128 9.60 -20.08 -3.10
N ALA A 129 9.94 -19.75 -4.35
CA ALA A 129 8.96 -19.46 -5.39
C ALA A 129 7.97 -20.62 -5.61
N ASP A 130 8.49 -21.85 -5.73
CA ASP A 130 7.68 -23.06 -5.89
C ASP A 130 6.80 -23.34 -4.66
N ASP A 131 7.39 -23.34 -3.46
CA ASP A 131 6.73 -23.65 -2.19
C ASP A 131 5.59 -22.68 -1.86
N TYR A 132 5.77 -21.39 -2.15
CA TYR A 132 4.75 -20.38 -1.94
C TYR A 132 3.87 -20.13 -3.18
N SER A 133 4.10 -20.83 -4.28
CA SER A 133 3.41 -20.64 -5.57
C SER A 133 3.44 -19.19 -6.06
N ILE A 134 4.60 -18.54 -5.92
CA ILE A 134 4.89 -17.16 -6.35
C ILE A 134 6.00 -17.16 -7.40
N THR A 135 6.20 -16.04 -8.06
CA THR A 135 7.25 -15.87 -9.07
C THR A 135 8.61 -15.59 -8.43
N ILE A 136 9.69 -15.91 -9.14
CA ILE A 136 11.05 -15.56 -8.71
C ILE A 136 11.22 -14.03 -8.65
N GLU A 137 10.54 -13.31 -9.55
CA GLU A 137 10.50 -11.85 -9.57
C GLU A 137 9.86 -11.28 -8.30
N GLU A 138 8.77 -11.88 -7.80
CA GLU A 138 8.15 -11.52 -6.52
C GLU A 138 9.07 -11.81 -5.32
N VAL A 139 9.76 -12.95 -5.30
CA VAL A 139 10.76 -13.25 -4.27
C VAL A 139 11.86 -12.20 -4.25
N ALA A 140 12.42 -11.89 -5.43
CA ALA A 140 13.49 -10.90 -5.57
C ALA A 140 13.02 -9.48 -5.22
N ALA A 141 11.77 -9.12 -5.53
CA ALA A 141 11.19 -7.85 -5.12
C ALA A 141 11.03 -7.76 -3.60
N ILE A 142 10.56 -8.81 -2.95
CA ILE A 142 10.47 -8.86 -1.48
C ILE A 142 11.86 -8.71 -0.84
N GLU A 143 12.87 -9.40 -1.38
CA GLU A 143 14.25 -9.32 -0.89
C GLU A 143 14.83 -7.90 -1.02
N ARG A 144 14.68 -7.25 -2.18
CA ARG A 144 15.16 -5.88 -2.42
C ARG A 144 14.60 -4.87 -1.41
N HIS A 145 13.36 -5.09 -0.97
CA HIS A 145 12.63 -4.19 -0.07
C HIS A 145 12.63 -4.66 1.40
N ARG A 146 13.53 -5.58 1.79
CA ARG A 146 13.55 -6.17 3.14
C ARG A 146 13.59 -5.15 4.28
N GLU A 147 14.35 -4.06 4.12
CA GLU A 147 14.51 -3.04 5.16
C GLU A 147 13.20 -2.31 5.41
N TRP A 148 12.52 -1.89 4.34
CA TRP A 148 11.21 -1.26 4.42
C TRP A 148 10.15 -2.24 4.97
N LEU A 149 10.16 -3.50 4.53
CA LEU A 149 9.22 -4.51 5.03
C LEU A 149 9.39 -4.79 6.52
N ALA A 150 10.62 -4.70 7.05
CA ALA A 150 10.87 -4.83 8.48
C ALA A 150 10.27 -3.69 9.31
N GLU A 151 10.14 -2.48 8.73
CA GLU A 151 9.49 -1.33 9.39
C GLU A 151 7.96 -1.40 9.34
N VAL A 152 7.40 -2.08 8.33
CA VAL A 152 5.96 -2.17 8.09
C VAL A 152 5.30 -3.36 8.82
N ALA A 153 6.04 -4.44 9.09
CA ALA A 153 5.58 -5.69 9.71
C ALA A 153 5.15 -5.57 11.19
#